data_AF-A0A8T7L3S2-F1
#
_entry.id   AF-A0A8T7L3S2-F1
#
_cell.length_a   1.000
_cell.length_b   1.000
_cell.length_c   1.000
_cell.angle_alpha   90.00
_cell.angle_beta   90.00
_cell.angle_gamma   90.00
#
_symmetry.space_group_name_H-M   'P 1'
#
loop_
_entity.id
_entity.type
_entity.pdbx_description
1 polymer ?
#
loop_
_entity_poly.entity_id
_entity_poly.type
_entity_poly.pdbx_seq_one_letter_code
_entity_poly.pdbx_strand_id
1 'polypeptide(L)'
;MDHIIADLPSIISIFGLAWFYFWPSIPAGLALGLSPVVIVLTTSLSFASGAAVVTLVGGPLRARIMRRIGSRAVVKPGSRLYRIWERFGMIGLGLAAPMTLGAQIGAAVGLALNAPPRRLFVWMALGGLLWSVTLTLLVSLGIVGAQQVIRP
;
A
#
# COMPACT_ATOMS: atom_id res chain seq x y z
N MET A 1 -13.47 25.66 9.29
CA MET A 1 -12.67 24.60 9.99
C MET A 1 -13.59 23.50 10.53
N ASP A 2 -14.91 23.72 10.52
CA ASP A 2 -15.91 22.86 11.16
C ASP A 2 -16.15 21.55 10.38
N HIS A 3 -16.00 21.56 9.05
CA HIS A 3 -16.09 20.36 8.21
C HIS A 3 -14.98 19.33 8.48
N ILE A 4 -13.74 19.77 8.75
CA ILE A 4 -12.62 18.84 9.01
C ILE A 4 -12.80 18.11 10.35
N ILE A 5 -13.33 18.82 11.36
CA ILE A 5 -13.60 18.23 12.68
C ILE A 5 -14.76 17.22 12.60
N ALA A 6 -15.78 17.52 11.79
CA ALA A 6 -16.89 16.59 11.54
C ALA A 6 -16.45 15.31 10.80
N ASP A 7 -15.51 15.43 9.86
CA ASP A 7 -15.01 14.29 9.05
C ASP A 7 -13.99 13.42 9.80
N LEU A 8 -13.47 13.89 10.94
CA LEU A 8 -12.38 13.24 11.68
C LEU A 8 -12.68 11.77 12.06
N PRO A 9 -13.88 11.39 12.56
CA PRO A 9 -14.20 9.99 12.86
C PRO A 9 -14.16 9.10 11.61
N SER A 10 -14.66 9.62 10.48
CA SER A 10 -14.65 8.92 9.19
C SER A 10 -13.21 8.74 8.70
N ILE A 11 -12.37 9.76 8.80
CA ILE A 11 -10.94 9.69 8.43
C ILE A 11 -10.21 8.63 9.27
N ILE A 12 -10.40 8.61 10.59
CA ILE A 12 -9.78 7.61 11.48
C ILE A 12 -10.25 6.21 11.11
N SER A 13 -11.54 6.04 10.83
CA SER A 13 -12.13 4.75 10.43
C SER A 13 -11.53 4.25 9.11
N ILE A 14 -11.43 5.13 8.11
CA ILE A 14 -10.82 4.80 6.80
C ILE A 14 -9.34 4.53 6.95
N PHE A 15 -8.62 5.26 7.79
CA PHE A 15 -7.21 4.99 8.07
C PHE A 15 -7.03 3.58 8.65
N GLY A 16 -7.79 3.23 9.68
CA GLY A 16 -7.75 1.90 10.30
C GLY A 16 -8.14 0.79 9.33
N LEU A 17 -9.19 1.02 8.53
CA LEU A 17 -9.63 0.06 7.52
C LEU A 17 -8.57 -0.14 6.44
N ALA A 18 -8.01 0.95 5.90
CA ALA A 18 -6.97 0.90 4.86
C ALA A 18 -5.69 0.20 5.32
N TRP A 19 -5.41 0.22 6.62
CA TRP A 19 -4.24 -0.42 7.21
C TRP A 19 -4.27 -1.93 6.98
N PHE A 20 -5.43 -2.55 7.17
CA PHE A 20 -5.63 -3.99 6.99
C PHE A 20 -6.15 -4.34 5.59
N TYR A 21 -7.03 -3.49 5.05
CA TYR A 21 -7.80 -3.73 3.84
C TYR A 21 -7.80 -2.46 2.96
N PHE A 22 -6.73 -2.32 2.17
CA PHE A 22 -6.53 -1.16 1.29
C PHE A 22 -7.70 -0.94 0.31
N TRP A 23 -8.13 -1.99 -0.39
CA TRP A 23 -9.18 -1.92 -1.40
C TRP A 23 -10.54 -1.46 -0.84
N PRO A 24 -11.14 -2.15 0.17
CA PRO A 24 -12.44 -1.76 0.71
C PRO A 24 -12.48 -0.35 1.31
N SER A 25 -11.34 0.16 1.78
CA SER A 25 -11.27 1.50 2.39
C SER A 25 -11.66 2.64 1.44
N ILE A 26 -11.44 2.47 0.13
CA ILE A 26 -11.70 3.53 -0.86
C ILE A 26 -13.20 3.68 -1.13
N PRO A 27 -13.96 2.63 -1.53
CA PRO A 27 -15.41 2.72 -1.63
C PRO A 27 -16.07 3.10 -0.31
N ALA A 28 -15.58 2.59 0.82
CA ALA A 28 -16.10 2.96 2.13
C ALA A 28 -15.93 4.46 2.42
N GLY A 29 -14.77 5.04 2.09
CA GLY A 29 -14.55 6.49 2.25
C GLY A 29 -15.51 7.32 1.41
N LEU A 30 -15.77 6.90 0.17
CA LEU A 30 -16.74 7.57 -0.71
C LEU A 30 -18.17 7.43 -0.16
N ALA A 31 -18.53 6.26 0.37
CA ALA A 31 -19.84 6.03 0.99
C ALA A 31 -20.06 6.87 2.26
N LEU A 32 -18.98 7.18 3.00
CA LEU A 32 -18.99 8.09 4.14
C LEU A 32 -19.00 9.58 3.73
N GLY A 33 -19.07 9.88 2.42
CA GLY A 33 -19.12 11.25 1.91
C GLY A 33 -17.78 11.99 1.93
N LEU A 34 -16.66 11.30 2.17
CA LEU A 34 -15.35 11.93 2.16
C LEU A 34 -14.96 12.37 0.74
N SER A 35 -14.28 13.52 0.64
CA SER A 35 -13.76 13.97 -0.64
C SER A 35 -12.71 12.99 -1.19
N PRO A 36 -12.61 12.81 -2.53
CA PRO A 36 -11.60 11.95 -3.15
C PRO A 36 -10.17 12.25 -2.69
N VAL A 37 -9.84 13.53 -2.48
CA VAL A 37 -8.50 13.95 -2.02
C VAL A 37 -8.23 13.44 -0.61
N VAL A 38 -9.19 13.55 0.31
CA VAL A 38 -9.04 13.05 1.69
C VAL A 38 -8.88 11.53 1.70
N ILE A 39 -9.61 10.81 0.86
CA ILE A 39 -9.49 9.35 0.73
C ILE A 39 -8.11 8.97 0.22
N VAL A 40 -7.64 9.58 -0.86
CA VAL A 40 -6.31 9.32 -1.44
C VAL A 40 -5.21 9.53 -0.40
N LEU A 41 -5.24 10.65 0.32
CA LEU A 41 -4.26 10.98 1.34
C LEU A 41 -4.33 9.99 2.51
N THR A 42 -5.52 9.77 3.06
CA THR A 42 -5.70 8.90 4.24
C THR A 42 -5.28 7.45 3.96
N THR A 43 -5.69 6.91 2.82
CA THR A 43 -5.39 5.53 2.43
C THR A 43 -3.91 5.34 2.07
N SER A 44 -3.30 6.29 1.35
CA SER A 44 -1.87 6.23 1.02
C SER A 44 -1.00 6.39 2.26
N LEU A 45 -1.35 7.28 3.19
CA LEU A 45 -0.69 7.42 4.49
C LEU A 45 -0.81 6.15 5.31
N SER A 46 -2.01 5.58 5.42
CA SER A 46 -2.23 4.33 6.15
C SER A 46 -1.39 3.17 5.61
N PHE A 47 -1.39 3.01 4.28
CA PHE A 47 -0.56 2.01 3.60
C PHE A 47 0.93 2.24 3.84
N ALA A 48 1.40 3.49 3.68
CA ALA A 48 2.78 3.85 3.93
C ALA A 48 3.17 3.56 5.38
N SER A 49 2.32 3.87 6.36
CA SER A 49 2.61 3.58 7.77
C SER A 49 2.67 2.07 8.05
N GLY A 50 1.82 1.25 7.42
CA GLY A 50 1.94 -0.22 7.51
C GLY A 50 3.29 -0.72 6.98
N ALA A 51 3.74 -0.18 5.85
CA ALA A 51 5.05 -0.50 5.28
C ALA A 51 6.20 0.03 6.16
N ALA A 52 6.03 1.22 6.76
CA ALA A 52 7.00 1.83 7.67
C ALA A 52 7.22 0.95 8.89
N VAL A 53 6.15 0.48 9.54
CA VAL A 53 6.25 -0.41 10.72
C VAL A 53 7.11 -1.63 10.40
N VAL A 54 6.83 -2.30 9.28
CA VAL A 54 7.59 -3.51 8.90
C VAL A 54 9.02 -3.19 8.49
N THR A 55 9.26 -2.12 7.73
CA THR A 55 10.61 -1.75 7.28
C THR A 55 11.49 -1.22 8.39
N LEU A 56 10.93 -0.52 9.38
CA LEU A 56 11.64 -0.01 10.55
C LEU A 56 11.96 -1.13 11.54
N VAL A 57 10.99 -2.00 11.85
CA VAL A 57 11.18 -3.13 12.79
C VAL A 57 12.04 -4.23 12.17
N GLY A 58 11.79 -4.56 10.90
CA GLY A 58 12.50 -5.60 10.16
C GLY A 58 13.89 -5.18 9.65
N GLY A 59 14.19 -3.87 9.61
CA GLY A 59 15.48 -3.33 9.15
C GLY A 59 16.68 -3.81 9.97
N PRO A 60 16.69 -3.64 11.31
CA PRO A 60 17.74 -4.15 12.19
C PRO A 60 17.88 -5.68 12.13
N LEU A 61 16.75 -6.39 12.05
CA LEU A 61 16.73 -7.85 11.93
C LEU A 61 17.38 -8.31 10.63
N ARG A 62 17.03 -7.68 9.50
CA ARG A 62 17.69 -7.90 8.20
C ARG A 62 19.19 -7.66 8.30
N ALA A 63 19.61 -6.55 8.90
CA ALA A 63 21.04 -6.24 9.05
C ALA A 63 21.78 -7.32 9.88
N ARG A 64 21.14 -7.84 10.92
CA ARG A 64 21.70 -8.91 11.77
C ARG A 64 21.78 -10.26 11.05
N ILE A 65 20.75 -10.60 10.27
CA ILE A 65 20.70 -11.83 9.47
C ILE A 65 21.73 -11.77 8.33
N MET A 66 21.81 -10.65 7.60
CA MET A 66 22.75 -10.48 6.50
C MET A 66 24.22 -10.56 6.95
N ARG A 67 24.53 -10.08 8.17
CA ARG A 67 25.87 -10.24 8.76
C ARG A 67 26.22 -11.70 9.11
N ARG A 68 25.22 -12.56 9.35
CA ARG A 68 25.44 -13.97 9.76
C ARG A 68 25.39 -14.97 8.61
N ILE A 69 24.53 -14.73 7.61
CA ILE A 69 24.22 -15.72 6.55
C ILE A 69 24.74 -15.26 5.16
N GLY A 70 25.21 -14.01 5.05
CA GLY A 70 25.59 -13.41 3.77
C GLY A 70 24.37 -13.14 2.88
N SER A 71 24.61 -12.73 1.64
CA SER A 71 23.58 -12.37 0.64
C SER A 71 22.83 -13.57 0.04
N ARG A 72 22.84 -14.75 0.68
CA ARG A 72 22.03 -15.89 0.22
C ARG A 72 20.56 -15.48 0.22
N ALA A 73 20.00 -15.34 -0.98
CA ALA A 73 18.59 -15.03 -1.17
C ALA A 73 17.76 -16.07 -0.39
N VAL A 74 16.86 -15.60 0.47
CA VAL A 74 15.93 -16.45 1.23
C VAL A 74 15.05 -17.26 0.25
N VAL A 75 14.92 -16.79 -0.99
CA VAL A 75 14.17 -17.45 -2.05
C VAL A 75 15.08 -18.37 -2.86
N LYS A 76 14.62 -19.61 -3.07
CA LYS A 76 15.32 -20.64 -3.83
C LYS A 76 15.64 -20.15 -5.27
N PRO A 77 16.91 -20.24 -5.70
CA PRO A 77 17.31 -20.00 -7.08
C PRO A 77 16.44 -20.85 -8.04
N GLY A 78 15.94 -20.23 -9.12
CA GLY A 78 15.10 -20.91 -10.11
C GLY A 78 13.60 -20.97 -9.79
N SER A 79 13.15 -20.55 -8.60
CA SER A 79 11.71 -20.43 -8.30
C SER A 79 11.04 -19.30 -9.11
N ARG A 80 9.71 -19.38 -9.32
CA ARG A 80 8.95 -18.32 -10.00
C ARG A 80 9.11 -16.96 -9.29
N LEU A 81 9.10 -16.96 -7.97
CA LEU A 81 9.28 -15.76 -7.15
C LEU A 81 10.67 -15.13 -7.34
N TYR A 82 11.71 -15.96 -7.44
CA TYR A 82 13.08 -15.50 -7.73
C TYR A 82 13.16 -14.81 -9.09
N ARG A 83 12.54 -15.39 -10.14
CA ARG A 83 12.53 -14.80 -11.49
C ARG A 83 11.77 -13.48 -11.55
N ILE A 84 10.65 -13.36 -10.84
CA ILE A 84 9.89 -12.11 -10.74
C ILE A 84 10.73 -11.05 -10.01
N TRP A 85 11.41 -11.45 -8.94
CA TRP A 85 12.30 -10.56 -8.20
C TRP A 85 13.50 -10.09 -9.04
N GLU A 86 14.14 -10.96 -9.83
CA GLU A 86 15.21 -10.56 -10.74
C GLU A 86 14.73 -9.55 -11.80
N ARG A 87 13.51 -9.73 -12.32
CA ARG A 87 12.98 -8.88 -13.38
C ARG A 87 12.49 -7.51 -12.88
N PHE A 88 11.80 -7.49 -11.73
CA PHE A 88 11.09 -6.30 -11.26
C PHE A 88 11.64 -5.73 -9.94
N GLY A 89 12.34 -6.55 -9.16
CA GLY A 89 12.97 -6.19 -7.90
C GLY A 89 12.03 -5.50 -6.91
N MET A 90 12.62 -4.61 -6.11
CA MET A 90 11.89 -3.82 -5.12
C MET A 90 10.87 -2.86 -5.74
N ILE A 91 11.08 -2.42 -6.99
CA ILE A 91 10.22 -1.43 -7.65
C ILE A 91 8.88 -2.07 -7.98
N GLY A 92 8.90 -3.19 -8.70
CA GLY A 92 7.64 -3.86 -9.03
C GLY A 92 6.95 -4.43 -7.81
N LEU A 93 7.68 -4.88 -6.79
CA LEU A 93 7.06 -5.27 -5.53
C LEU A 93 6.38 -4.06 -4.84
N GLY A 94 7.04 -2.90 -4.79
CA GLY A 94 6.46 -1.70 -4.19
C GLY A 94 5.20 -1.20 -4.90
N LEU A 95 5.20 -1.25 -6.23
CA LEU A 95 4.04 -0.86 -7.04
C LEU A 95 2.93 -1.91 -7.05
N ALA A 96 3.24 -3.21 -6.96
CA ALA A 96 2.24 -4.28 -6.99
C ALA A 96 1.68 -4.64 -5.62
N ALA A 97 2.39 -4.32 -4.53
CA ALA A 97 2.00 -4.69 -3.17
C ALA A 97 0.58 -4.22 -2.78
N PRO A 98 0.13 -2.97 -3.07
CA PRO A 98 -1.23 -2.53 -2.74
C PRO A 98 -2.34 -3.39 -3.35
N MET A 99 -2.09 -4.01 -4.51
CA MET A 99 -3.05 -4.85 -5.22
C MET A 99 -2.98 -6.33 -4.84
N THR A 100 -1.88 -6.78 -4.23
CA THR A 100 -1.60 -8.22 -4.08
C THR A 100 -1.42 -8.64 -2.63
N LEU A 101 -0.45 -8.05 -1.94
CA LEU A 101 0.02 -8.51 -0.63
C LEU A 101 -0.35 -7.56 0.51
N GLY A 102 -0.68 -6.31 0.20
CA GLY A 102 -0.79 -5.25 1.20
C GLY A 102 0.58 -4.75 1.68
N ALA A 103 0.56 -3.74 2.54
CA ALA A 103 1.75 -3.02 2.96
C ALA A 103 2.70 -3.89 3.81
N GLN A 104 2.15 -4.63 4.75
CA GLN A 104 2.91 -5.36 5.76
C GLN A 104 3.57 -6.60 5.16
N ILE A 105 2.79 -7.41 4.44
CA ILE A 105 3.30 -8.63 3.79
C ILE A 105 4.25 -8.26 2.66
N GLY A 106 3.92 -7.25 1.83
CA GLY A 106 4.81 -6.74 0.79
C GLY A 106 6.15 -6.29 1.35
N ALA A 107 6.15 -5.49 2.43
CA ALA A 107 7.38 -5.05 3.07
C ALA A 107 8.18 -6.23 3.64
N ALA A 108 7.53 -7.19 4.29
CA ALA A 108 8.19 -8.37 4.85
C ALA A 108 8.86 -9.20 3.75
N VAL A 109 8.16 -9.43 2.64
CA VAL A 109 8.70 -10.14 1.47
C VAL A 109 9.88 -9.39 0.87
N GLY A 110 9.76 -8.07 0.69
CA GLY A 110 10.86 -7.24 0.19
C GLY A 110 12.11 -7.31 1.06
N LEU A 111 11.95 -7.27 2.39
CA LEU A 111 13.07 -7.42 3.33
C LEU A 111 13.68 -8.83 3.30
N ALA A 112 12.85 -9.87 3.22
CA ALA A 112 13.30 -11.25 3.08
C ALA A 112 14.09 -11.48 1.79
N LEU A 113 13.71 -10.78 0.72
CA LEU A 113 14.42 -10.71 -0.56
C LEU A 113 15.61 -9.74 -0.55
N ASN A 114 16.04 -9.33 0.65
CA ASN A 114 17.20 -8.49 0.89
C ASN A 114 17.09 -7.05 0.30
N ALA A 115 15.87 -6.54 0.08
CA ALA A 115 15.71 -5.16 -0.33
C ALA A 115 16.18 -4.18 0.75
N PRO A 116 16.85 -3.07 0.36
CA PRO A 116 17.24 -2.04 1.31
C PRO A 116 16.00 -1.35 1.90
N PRO A 117 15.81 -1.34 3.24
CA PRO A 117 14.57 -0.92 3.89
C PRO A 117 14.07 0.47 3.46
N ARG A 118 14.98 1.45 3.38
CA ARG A 118 14.62 2.84 3.01
C ARG A 118 14.08 2.93 1.59
N ARG A 119 14.73 2.27 0.62
CA ARG A 119 14.25 2.30 -0.79
C ARG A 119 12.99 1.47 -0.95
N LEU A 120 12.88 0.34 -0.26
CA LEU A 120 11.66 -0.47 -0.26
C LEU A 120 10.46 0.34 0.21
N PHE A 121 10.60 1.03 1.35
CA PHE A 121 9.56 1.92 1.87
C PHE A 121 9.12 2.97 0.85
N VAL A 122 10.07 3.66 0.20
CA VAL A 122 9.75 4.67 -0.83
C VAL A 122 8.95 4.08 -1.98
N TRP A 123 9.35 2.93 -2.52
CA TRP A 123 8.61 2.29 -3.62
C TRP A 123 7.23 1.79 -3.20
N MET A 124 7.08 1.31 -1.97
CA MET A 124 5.78 0.93 -1.41
C MET A 124 4.87 2.14 -1.19
N ALA A 125 5.41 3.25 -0.69
CA ALA A 125 4.64 4.48 -0.51
C ALA A 125 4.18 5.06 -1.86
N LEU A 126 5.06 5.05 -2.87
CA LEU A 126 4.71 5.45 -4.24
C LEU A 126 3.65 4.53 -4.85
N GLY A 127 3.75 3.21 -4.62
CA GLY A 127 2.73 2.26 -5.04
C GLY A 127 1.38 2.52 -4.37
N GLY A 128 1.38 2.73 -3.05
CA GLY A 128 0.19 3.05 -2.28
C GLY A 128 -0.48 4.34 -2.77
N LEU A 129 0.29 5.38 -3.06
CA LEU A 129 -0.22 6.63 -3.63
C LEU A 129 -0.77 6.44 -5.06
N LEU A 130 -0.02 5.75 -5.92
CA LEU A 130 -0.44 5.49 -7.30
C LEU A 130 -1.78 4.75 -7.33
N TRP A 131 -1.90 3.68 -6.54
CA TRP A 131 -3.11 2.87 -6.52
C TRP A 131 -4.25 3.53 -5.77
N SER A 132 -4.00 4.33 -4.73
CA SER A 132 -5.10 5.07 -4.09
C SER A 132 -5.69 6.08 -5.06
N VAL A 133 -4.87 6.85 -5.78
CA VAL A 133 -5.33 7.77 -6.83
C VAL A 133 -6.11 7.02 -7.90
N THR A 134 -5.54 5.95 -8.44
CA THR A 134 -6.14 5.18 -9.54
C THR A 134 -7.50 4.60 -9.13
N LEU A 135 -7.58 3.92 -7.98
CA LEU A 135 -8.82 3.31 -7.52
C LEU A 135 -9.87 4.34 -7.13
N THR A 136 -9.49 5.42 -6.43
CA THR A 136 -10.44 6.47 -6.08
C THR A 136 -11.04 7.08 -7.35
N LEU A 137 -10.23 7.39 -8.37
CA LEU A 137 -10.74 7.91 -9.64
C LEU A 137 -11.65 6.90 -10.35
N LEU A 138 -11.24 5.64 -10.47
CA LEU A 138 -12.05 4.61 -11.13
C LEU A 138 -13.42 4.44 -10.45
N VAL A 139 -13.45 4.39 -9.11
CA VAL A 139 -14.71 4.24 -8.36
C VAL A 139 -15.56 5.51 -8.48
N SER A 140 -14.97 6.70 -8.33
CA SER A 140 -15.71 7.97 -8.46
C SER A 140 -16.32 8.13 -9.86
N LEU A 141 -15.55 7.84 -10.92
CA LEU A 141 -16.05 7.90 -12.31
C LEU A 141 -17.12 6.84 -12.56
N GLY A 142 -16.96 5.63 -12.01
CA GLY A 142 -17.97 4.58 -12.08
C GLY A 142 -19.29 4.98 -11.44
N ILE A 143 -19.25 5.64 -10.28
CA ILE A 143 -20.46 6.16 -9.61
C ILE A 143 -21.16 7.22 -10.47
N VAL A 144 -20.40 8.18 -11.02
CA VAL A 144 -20.96 9.22 -11.88
C VAL A 144 -21.59 8.62 -13.14
N GLY A 145 -20.92 7.66 -13.79
CA GLY A 145 -21.45 6.96 -14.96
C GLY A 145 -22.75 6.21 -14.65
N ALA A 146 -22.82 5.53 -13.49
CA ALA A 146 -24.03 4.82 -13.08
C ALA A 146 -25.22 5.79 -12.85
N GLN A 147 -24.97 6.98 -12.31
CA GLN A 147 -26.02 7.97 -12.07
C GLN A 147 -26.64 8.51 -13.37
N GLN A 148 -25.82 8.71 -14.42
CA GLN A 148 -26.29 9.18 -15.73
C GLN A 148 -27.20 8.16 -16.43
N VAL A 149 -27.00 6.86 -16.19
CA VAL A 149 -27.86 5.81 -16.75
C VAL A 149 -29.19 5.72 -16.01
N ILE A 150 -29.19 5.92 -14.69
CA ILE A 150 -30.38 5.77 -13.84
C ILE A 150 -31.28 7.01 -13.91
N ARG A 151 -30.72 8.20 -14.17
CA ARG A 151 -31.45 9.46 -14.34
C ARG A 151 -31.17 10.04 -15.72
N PRO A 152 -31.86 9.56 -16.78
CA PRO A 152 -31.69 10.09 -18.14
C PRO A 152 -32.19 11.54 -18.27
#